data_AF-A0A2A4RLN6-F1
#
_entry.id   AF-A0A2A4RLN6-F1
#
_cell.length_a   1.000
_cell.length_b   1.000
_cell.length_c   1.000
_cell.angle_alpha   90.00
_cell.angle_beta   90.00
_cell.angle_gamma   90.00
#
_symmetry.space_group_name_H-M   'P 1'
#
loop_
_entity.id
_entity.type
_entity.pdbx_description
1 polymer ?
#
loop_
_entity_poly.entity_id
_entity_poly.type
_entity_poly.pdbx_seq_one_letter_code
_entity_poly.pdbx_strand_id
1 'polypeptide(L)'
;MSKRNTPKDDWLLNAEVQTKITYISGRWEVSLVFIDTKDPKRILVKRINDFRSKRLAEINANYMQKTAAKDSRGTQKANKNDYDINNN
;
A
#
# COMPACT_ATOMS: atom_id res chain seq x y z
N MET A 1 0.69 -25.49 -7.49
CA MET A 1 0.55 -24.62 -8.67
C MET A 1 0.44 -23.17 -8.21
N SER A 2 1.55 -22.43 -8.13
CA SER A 2 1.50 -20.98 -7.90
C SER A 2 1.01 -20.30 -9.16
N LYS A 3 -0.07 -19.52 -9.06
CA LYS A 3 -0.53 -18.65 -10.15
C LYS A 3 0.64 -17.74 -10.55
N ARG A 4 1.18 -17.95 -11.75
CA ARG A 4 2.23 -17.11 -12.32
C ARG A 4 1.67 -15.70 -12.44
N ASN A 5 2.40 -14.72 -11.91
CA ASN A 5 2.09 -13.30 -12.10
C ASN A 5 1.87 -13.06 -13.60
N THR A 6 0.69 -12.59 -13.96
CA THR A 6 0.43 -12.07 -15.30
C THR A 6 1.35 -10.87 -15.54
N PRO A 7 1.94 -10.69 -16.74
CA PRO A 7 2.90 -9.60 -17.05
C PRO A 7 2.34 -8.18 -16.83
N LYS A 8 1.04 -8.06 -16.55
CA LYS A 8 0.39 -6.79 -16.19
C LYS A 8 0.77 -6.26 -14.81
N ASP A 9 1.29 -7.12 -13.92
CA ASP A 9 1.53 -6.82 -12.51
C ASP A 9 3.02 -6.73 -12.15
N ASP A 10 3.93 -6.81 -13.13
CA ASP A 10 5.37 -6.71 -12.89
C ASP A 10 5.79 -5.36 -12.28
N TRP A 11 4.98 -4.32 -12.49
CA TRP A 11 5.17 -3.01 -11.87
C TRP A 11 5.00 -3.04 -10.34
N LEU A 12 4.21 -3.98 -9.80
CA LEU A 12 4.08 -4.18 -8.35
C LEU A 12 5.40 -4.57 -7.68
N LEU A 13 6.37 -5.07 -8.46
CA LEU A 13 7.71 -5.38 -7.96
C LEU A 13 8.52 -4.12 -7.64
N ASN A 14 8.24 -2.99 -8.32
CA ASN A 14 8.93 -1.71 -8.14
C ASN A 14 8.04 -0.65 -7.47
N ALA A 15 6.82 -1.00 -7.09
CA ALA A 15 5.87 -0.07 -6.51
C ALA A 15 6.23 0.31 -5.07
N GLU A 16 6.05 1.58 -4.73
CA GLU A 16 6.04 2.01 -3.33
C GLU A 16 4.80 1.45 -2.65
N VAL A 17 4.97 0.88 -1.45
CA VAL A 17 3.87 0.36 -0.65
C VAL A 17 3.61 1.29 0.52
N GLN A 18 2.42 1.87 0.57
CA GLN A 18 1.92 2.66 1.68
C GLN A 18 0.74 1.96 2.35
N THR A 19 0.46 2.31 3.61
CA THR A 19 -0.70 1.81 4.34
C THR A 19 -1.71 2.94 4.51
N LYS A 20 -2.98 2.63 4.31
CA LYS A 20 -4.10 3.55 4.51
C LYS A 20 -5.08 2.95 5.50
N ILE A 21 -5.48 3.75 6.49
CA ILE A 21 -6.50 3.40 7.46
C ILE A 21 -7.73 4.27 7.20
N THR A 22 -8.89 3.66 7.02
CA THR A 22 -10.16 4.37 6.77
C THR A 22 -11.26 3.84 7.66
N TYR A 23 -12.07 4.74 8.24
CA TYR A 23 -13.25 4.35 8.99
C TYR A 23 -14.45 4.22 8.06
N ILE A 24 -14.97 3.00 7.90
CA ILE A 24 -16.07 2.67 7.00
C ILE A 24 -17.06 1.78 7.76
N SER A 25 -18.34 2.17 7.77
CA SER A 25 -19.44 1.37 8.31
C SER A 25 -19.21 0.81 9.72
N GLY A 26 -18.65 1.61 10.63
CA GLY A 26 -18.39 1.19 12.01
C GLY A 26 -17.09 0.40 12.21
N ARG A 27 -16.29 0.20 11.16
CA ARG A 27 -15.04 -0.55 11.17
C ARG A 27 -13.88 0.27 10.66
N TRP A 28 -12.69 -0.05 11.14
CA TRP A 28 -11.42 0.53 10.69
C TRP A 28 -10.78 -0.39 9.68
N GLU A 29 -10.86 -0.03 8.40
CA GLU A 29 -10.29 -0.80 7.31
C GLU A 29 -8.83 -0.41 7.08
N VAL A 30 -7.98 -1.42 6.96
CA VAL A 30 -6.57 -1.28 6.59
C VAL A 30 -6.41 -1.73 5.15
N SER A 31 -5.90 -0.83 4.32
CA SER A 31 -5.60 -1.08 2.91
C SER A 31 -4.12 -0.84 2.63
N LEU A 32 -3.55 -1.62 1.73
CA LEU A 32 -2.26 -1.34 1.10
C LEU A 32 -2.48 -0.56 -0.18
N VAL A 33 -1.69 0.50 -0.34
CA VAL A 33 -1.66 1.33 -1.53
C VAL A 33 -0.33 1.09 -2.20
N PHE A 34 -0.37 0.51 -3.39
CA PHE A 34 0.79 0.29 -4.25
C PHE A 34 0.83 1.41 -5.28
N ILE A 35 1.94 2.11 -5.36
CA ILE A 35 2.13 3.29 -6.23
C ILE A 35 3.31 2.97 -7.14
N ASP A 36 3.09 2.97 -8.46
CA ASP A 36 4.17 2.72 -9.40
C ASP A 36 5.19 3.86 -9.30
N THR A 37 6.46 3.51 -9.06
CA THR A 37 7.56 4.49 -8.96
C THR A 37 7.91 5.11 -10.31
N LYS A 38 7.48 4.49 -11.43
CA LYS A 38 7.70 5.03 -12.79
C LYS A 38 6.54 5.85 -13.31
N ASP A 39 5.33 5.59 -12.83
CA ASP A 39 4.12 6.33 -13.19
C ASP A 39 3.23 6.51 -11.95
N PRO A 40 3.34 7.63 -11.22
CA PRO A 40 2.60 7.88 -9.99
C PRO A 40 1.07 7.85 -10.16
N LYS A 41 0.56 7.95 -11.40
CA LYS A 41 -0.88 7.83 -11.71
C LYS A 41 -1.37 6.38 -11.62
N ARG A 42 -0.46 5.41 -11.69
CA ARG A 42 -0.77 3.99 -11.60
C ARG A 42 -0.73 3.54 -10.14
N ILE A 43 -1.92 3.56 -9.54
CA ILE A 43 -2.13 3.21 -8.13
C ILE A 43 -3.02 1.97 -8.05
N LEU A 44 -2.66 1.03 -7.17
CA LEU A 44 -3.49 -0.11 -6.81
C LEU A 44 -3.77 -0.07 -5.31
N VAL A 45 -5.05 -0.01 -4.95
CA VAL A 45 -5.47 -0.10 -3.55
C VAL A 45 -6.01 -1.49 -3.28
N LYS A 46 -5.48 -2.16 -2.27
CA LYS A 46 -5.93 -3.48 -1.85
C LYS A 46 -6.30 -3.47 -0.38
N ARG A 47 -7.58 -3.69 -0.08
CA ARG A 47 -8.06 -3.91 1.29
C ARG A 47 -7.46 -5.21 1.82
N ILE A 48 -6.90 -5.15 3.02
CA ILE A 48 -6.29 -6.31 3.68
C ILE A 48 -7.21 -6.85 4.77
N ASN A 49 -7.66 -5.98 5.67
CA ASN A 49 -8.48 -6.39 6.81
C ASN A 49 -9.26 -5.22 7.38
N ASP A 50 -10.24 -5.51 8.24
CA ASP A 50 -10.94 -4.52 9.03
C ASP A 50 -10.93 -4.85 10.53
N PHE A 51 -10.94 -3.79 11.33
CA PHE A 51 -10.77 -3.87 12.77
C PHE A 51 -11.88 -3.11 13.48
N ARG A 52 -12.22 -3.58 14.69
CA ARG A 52 -13.24 -2.92 15.53
C ARG A 52 -12.73 -1.64 16.18
N SER A 53 -11.42 -1.47 16.32
CA SER A 53 -10.81 -0.30 16.94
C SER A 53 -9.67 0.28 16.09
N LYS A 54 -9.50 1.60 16.17
CA LYS A 54 -8.46 2.34 15.47
C LYS A 54 -7.06 1.83 15.82
N ARG A 55 -6.82 1.61 17.11
CA ARG A 55 -5.53 1.13 17.62
C ARG A 55 -5.12 -0.22 17.02
N LEU A 56 -6.06 -1.15 16.84
CA LEU A 56 -5.78 -2.43 16.21
C LEU A 56 -5.43 -2.25 14.72
N ALA A 57 -6.15 -1.38 14.02
CA ALA A 57 -5.86 -1.04 12.64
C ALA A 57 -4.46 -0.39 12.50
N GLU A 58 -4.07 0.50 13.41
CA GLU A 58 -2.75 1.15 13.43
C GLU A 58 -1.62 0.16 13.67
N ILE A 59 -1.77 -0.76 14.63
CA ILE A 59 -0.79 -1.81 14.89
C ILE A 59 -0.62 -2.69 13.64
N ASN A 60 -1.74 -3.07 13.01
CA ASN A 60 -1.70 -3.87 11.80
C ASN A 60 -1.04 -3.13 10.63
N ALA A 61 -1.41 -1.87 10.40
CA ALA A 61 -0.80 -1.02 9.38
C ALA A 61 0.72 -0.89 9.59
N ASN A 62 1.17 -0.62 10.82
CA ASN A 62 2.59 -0.52 11.14
C ASN A 62 3.33 -1.84 10.89
N TYR A 63 2.73 -2.97 11.26
CA TYR A 63 3.27 -4.29 10.96
C TYR A 63 3.39 -4.52 9.45
N MET A 64 2.34 -4.20 8.68
CA MET A 64 2.33 -4.34 7.23
C MET A 64 3.38 -3.46 6.55
N GLN A 65 3.54 -2.21 7.01
CA GLN A 65 4.55 -1.31 6.49
C GLN A 65 5.97 -1.81 6.78
N LYS A 66 6.20 -2.38 7.97
CA LYS A 66 7.49 -3.03 8.31
C LYS A 66 7.75 -4.29 7.49
N THR A 67 6.72 -5.10 7.24
CA THR A 67 6.86 -6.30 6.40
C THR A 67 7.14 -5.93 4.96
N ALA A 68 6.49 -4.89 4.43
CA ALA A 68 6.78 -4.35 3.11
C ALA A 68 8.21 -3.78 3.03
N ALA A 69 8.68 -3.10 4.08
CA ALA A 69 10.04 -2.56 4.14
C ALA A 69 11.14 -3.62 4.31
N LYS A 70 10.79 -4.78 4.90
CA LYS A 70 11.68 -5.94 5.08
C LYS A 70 11.71 -6.87 3.87
N ASP A 71 10.84 -6.67 2.89
CA ASP A 71 10.88 -7.42 1.64
C ASP A 71 12.24 -7.19 0.97
N SER A 72 12.92 -8.27 0.54
CA SER A 72 14.30 -8.27 0.03
C SER A 72 14.55 -7.39 -1.19
N ARG A 73 13.48 -6.81 -1.74
CA ARG A 73 13.45 -5.86 -2.85
C ARG A 73 13.78 -4.43 -2.45
N GLY A 74 13.77 -4.12 -1.15
CA GLY A 74 13.92 -2.77 -0.62
C GLY A 74 12.69 -1.91 -0.94
N THR A 75 12.17 -1.17 0.03
CA THR A 75 11.11 -0.19 -0.25
C THR A 75 11.66 0.85 -1.23
N GLN A 76 11.39 0.70 -2.53
CA GLN A 76 11.60 1.76 -3.51
C GLN A 76 10.61 2.86 -3.12
N LYS A 77 11.11 3.93 -2.50
CA LYS A 77 10.31 5.10 -2.16
C LYS A 77 10.09 5.88 -3.44
N ALA A 78 8.84 6.15 -3.83
CA ALA A 78 8.60 7.16 -4.84
C ALA A 78 9.08 8.50 -4.29
N ASN A 79 9.60 9.35 -5.16
CA ASN A 79 10.17 10.61 -4.71
C ASN A 79 9.01 11.48 -4.19
N LYS A 80 9.20 12.17 -3.06
CA LYS A 80 8.12 12.95 -2.45
C LYS A 80 7.59 14.07 -3.37
N ASN A 81 8.39 14.43 -4.38
CA ASN A 81 8.08 15.44 -5.40
C ASN A 81 7.29 14.87 -6.60
N ASP A 82 7.09 13.55 -6.69
CA ASP A 82 6.25 12.93 -7.73
C ASP A 82 4.75 13.04 -7.43
N TYR A 83 4.43 13.42 -6.19
CA TYR A 83 3.08 13.65 -5.75
C TYR A 83 2.73 15.13 -5.94
N ASP A 84 2.14 15.45 -7.08
CA ASP A 84 1.44 16.73 -7.29
C ASP A 84 0.10 16.69 -6.52
N ILE A 85 0.18 16.60 -5.18
CA ILE A 85 -1.00 16.62 -4.31
C ILE A 85 -1.46 18.07 -4.23
N ASN A 86 -2.33 18.43 -5.18
CA ASN A 86 -3.03 19.70 -5.18
C ASN A 86 -3.79 19.86 -3.85
N ASN A 87 -3.42 20.86 -3.07
CA ASN A 87 -3.97 21.13 -1.75
C ASN A 87 -5.17 22.06 -1.95
N ASN A 88 -6.37 21.49 -2.11
CA ASN A 88 -7.63 22.23 -2.22
C ASN A 88 -8.57 21.86 -1.09
#